data_AF-A0A833E6R2-F1
#
_entry.id   AF-A0A833E6R2-F1
#
_cell.length_a   1.000
_cell.length_b   1.000
_cell.length_c   1.000
_cell.angle_alpha   90.00
_cell.angle_beta   90.00
_cell.angle_gamma   90.00
#
_symmetry.space_group_name_H-M   'P 1'
#
loop_
_entity.id
_entity.type
_entity.pdbx_description
1 polymer ?
#
loop_
_entity_poly.entity_id
_entity_poly.type
_entity_poly.pdbx_seq_one_letter_code
_entity_poly.pdbx_strand_id
1 'polypeptide(L)'
;MAKTRLLLVLLAMLFLAIFSTGNTVLCQELAYEFEVDGIGVVEFTFVVNDEWVLSKPLIVGYTLSVEGNSENSGSVISVLKMVFKCGDVVDSNEYLLGSIKAGGKLSGFIVVKPVTSLLYCEEDYVVLEPHLLLCKAGNKFSQYSYQLAPLIVKLTRSAEATYTSTSSCRVSIENSTATALEFCIETVQPWTPASVARVLVLLRSTKALEDVAVGIRAGKWILASRILDLAATSAHARFSIDQRALAALWRENRSLTLTGYARVGKLYVEVPLEIVFEKPSVRLLVDLKPQKLVAGVPSTIAIRITNVWTKAVVVKGVELVFNETKLWFNVGKKLAIFDSLTVKRRIVVNRTGATTLGVKIYYDVGMGISGCIEKEISVEVASPLKILSLEPSVVEVNKTIRITALSLIGSHNATLLAYPVNGGEPIVLAKDLHLNSTPTTLELIARLEPGEYLVKIVDEHGYKSNSLRLRVVKSKYSVEEEPKIMVVPLQTSAMIGEVVEVRVAVSPPRNTTFKLYRFVGRSKSPWTLERILEVVEVAPGVYTVKYRAPSKPGIYMYKLVVTVDGVEKETEFTLKVEEKEGRLGLPQKTISPHLLPDWILLTLVAMSTVFGLILFKKYSRGA
;
A
#
# COMPACT_ATOMS: atom_id res chain seq x y z
N MET A 1 -10.77 6.08 64.17
CA MET A 1 -10.05 5.21 63.21
C MET A 1 -10.24 5.59 61.74
N ALA A 2 -11.34 6.24 61.31
CA ALA A 2 -11.55 6.61 59.90
C ALA A 2 -10.59 7.67 59.33
N LYS A 3 -10.14 8.66 60.13
CA LYS A 3 -9.27 9.76 59.66
C LYS A 3 -7.84 9.33 59.30
N THR A 4 -7.31 8.29 59.97
CA THR A 4 -5.97 7.75 59.70
C THR A 4 -5.93 6.86 58.45
N ARG A 5 -7.08 6.27 58.06
CA ARG A 5 -7.25 5.48 56.82
C ARG A 5 -7.18 6.38 55.57
N LEU A 6 -7.80 7.56 55.62
CA LEU A 6 -7.80 8.53 54.51
C LEU A 6 -6.40 9.11 54.20
N LEU A 7 -5.59 9.37 55.22
CA LEU A 7 -4.26 9.99 55.07
C LEU A 7 -3.24 9.06 54.38
N LEU A 8 -3.31 7.75 54.66
CA LEU A 8 -2.41 6.74 54.09
C LEU A 8 -2.76 6.45 52.62
N VAL A 9 -4.06 6.49 52.28
CA VAL A 9 -4.58 6.36 50.92
C VAL A 9 -4.20 7.57 50.07
N LEU A 10 -4.27 8.79 50.63
CA LEU A 10 -3.77 10.00 49.97
C LEU A 10 -2.28 9.95 49.70
N LEU A 11 -1.48 9.38 50.60
CA LEU A 11 -0.03 9.18 50.41
C LEU A 11 0.29 8.13 49.34
N ALA A 12 -0.46 7.04 49.26
CA ALA A 12 -0.32 6.03 48.19
C ALA A 12 -0.72 6.61 46.82
N MET A 13 -1.79 7.40 46.75
CA MET A 13 -2.20 8.12 45.54
C MET A 13 -1.19 9.19 45.13
N LEU A 14 -0.60 9.93 46.07
CA LEU A 14 0.43 10.93 45.80
C LEU A 14 1.71 10.27 45.24
N PHE A 15 2.10 9.10 45.76
CA PHE A 15 3.23 8.33 45.22
C PHE A 15 2.97 7.78 43.82
N LEU A 16 1.74 7.30 43.52
CA LEU A 16 1.34 6.86 42.18
C LEU A 16 1.28 8.01 41.16
N ALA A 17 0.93 9.22 41.61
CA ALA A 17 0.92 10.43 40.78
C ALA A 17 2.33 10.93 40.43
N ILE A 18 3.32 10.74 41.31
CA ILE A 18 4.72 11.16 41.07
C ILE A 18 5.42 10.26 40.04
N PHE A 19 4.97 9.00 39.88
CA PHE A 19 5.56 8.04 38.93
C PHE A 19 4.80 7.90 37.60
N SER A 20 3.65 8.57 37.42
CA SER A 20 2.88 8.50 36.17
C SER A 20 2.68 9.88 35.55
N THR A 21 3.52 10.19 34.56
CA THR A 21 3.23 11.29 33.62
C THR A 21 2.06 10.87 32.73
N GLY A 22 0.86 11.36 33.07
CA GLY A 22 -0.31 11.41 32.18
C GLY A 22 -1.05 10.09 31.99
N ASN A 23 -1.98 9.77 32.89
CA ASN A 23 -3.27 9.15 32.60
C ASN A 23 -4.13 9.22 33.87
N THR A 24 -5.42 9.54 33.74
CA THR A 24 -6.39 9.48 34.83
C THR A 24 -6.51 8.04 35.31
N VAL A 25 -6.01 7.75 36.51
CA VAL A 25 -6.08 6.42 37.13
C VAL A 25 -7.46 6.23 37.74
N LEU A 26 -8.29 5.38 37.14
CA LEU A 26 -9.48 4.83 37.79
C LEU A 26 -9.04 3.69 38.72
N CYS A 27 -8.84 3.99 39.99
CA CYS A 27 -8.51 3.00 41.02
C CYS A 27 -9.76 2.21 41.42
N GLN A 28 -9.74 0.88 41.29
CA GLN A 28 -10.71 0.00 41.93
C GLN A 28 -10.19 -0.42 43.31
N GLU A 29 -10.94 -0.12 44.38
CA GLU A 29 -10.65 -0.55 45.75
C GLU A 29 -11.52 -1.75 46.11
N LEU A 30 -10.90 -2.84 46.58
CA LEU A 30 -11.60 -4.05 47.03
C LEU A 30 -11.06 -4.42 48.41
N ALA A 31 -11.96 -4.60 49.38
CA ALA A 31 -11.65 -5.03 50.75
C ALA A 31 -12.23 -6.41 51.01
N TYR A 32 -11.45 -7.27 51.68
CA TYR A 32 -11.84 -8.63 52.03
C TYR A 32 -11.53 -8.92 53.49
N GLU A 33 -12.29 -9.81 54.11
CA GLU A 33 -12.09 -10.29 55.47
C GLU A 33 -11.96 -11.82 55.45
N PHE A 34 -10.87 -12.35 55.99
CA PHE A 34 -10.59 -13.80 56.03
C PHE A 34 -10.33 -14.29 57.45
N GLU A 35 -10.70 -15.53 57.74
CA GLU A 35 -10.43 -16.18 59.03
C GLU A 35 -9.38 -17.30 58.87
N VAL A 36 -8.35 -17.32 59.73
CA VAL A 36 -7.22 -18.27 59.66
C VAL A 36 -6.97 -18.91 61.03
N ASP A 37 -7.43 -20.16 61.25
CA ASP A 37 -7.18 -20.93 62.50
C ASP A 37 -7.37 -20.11 63.80
N GLY A 38 -8.50 -19.41 63.94
CA GLY A 38 -8.82 -18.60 65.13
C GLY A 38 -7.96 -17.33 65.29
N ILE A 39 -7.13 -17.01 64.30
CA ILE A 39 -6.39 -15.76 64.18
C ILE A 39 -7.12 -14.91 63.14
N GLY A 40 -7.69 -13.81 63.61
CA GLY A 40 -7.75 -12.52 62.93
C GLY A 40 -8.40 -12.42 61.58
N VAL A 41 -9.39 -11.53 61.52
CA VAL A 41 -9.81 -10.90 60.27
C VAL A 41 -8.59 -10.32 59.56
N VAL A 42 -8.32 -10.81 58.34
CA VAL A 42 -7.29 -10.26 57.46
C VAL A 42 -7.94 -9.29 56.48
N GLU A 43 -7.74 -7.98 56.66
CA GLU A 43 -8.22 -6.95 55.73
C GLU A 43 -7.23 -6.82 54.55
N PHE A 44 -7.66 -7.17 53.34
CA PHE A 44 -6.85 -6.99 52.11
C PHE A 44 -7.41 -5.89 51.22
N THR A 45 -6.67 -4.79 51.05
CA THR A 45 -7.02 -3.72 50.09
C THR A 45 -6.17 -3.82 48.84
N PHE A 46 -6.77 -3.85 47.65
CA PHE A 46 -6.07 -3.97 46.36
C PHE A 46 -6.35 -2.76 45.46
N VAL A 47 -5.33 -2.21 44.78
CA VAL A 47 -5.49 -1.07 43.83
C VAL A 47 -4.77 -1.39 42.52
N VAL A 48 -5.47 -1.26 41.40
CA VAL A 48 -4.96 -1.50 40.04
C VAL A 48 -5.50 -0.45 39.07
N ASN A 49 -4.71 -0.11 38.05
CA ASN A 49 -5.14 0.72 36.93
C ASN A 49 -6.08 -0.05 35.99
N ASP A 50 -7.03 0.65 35.38
CA ASP A 50 -7.95 0.11 34.36
C ASP A 50 -7.27 -0.22 33.03
N GLU A 51 -6.17 0.46 32.70
CA GLU A 51 -5.36 0.20 31.50
C GLU A 51 -3.91 -0.23 31.83
N TRP A 52 -3.40 -1.20 31.07
CA TRP A 52 -2.02 -1.67 31.15
C TRP A 52 -1.30 -1.58 29.81
N VAL A 53 -0.29 -0.71 29.75
CA VAL A 53 0.69 -0.68 28.66
C VAL A 53 1.76 -1.72 28.93
N LEU A 54 1.83 -2.79 28.12
CA LEU A 54 2.73 -3.94 28.36
C LEU A 54 4.22 -3.57 28.49
N SER A 55 4.67 -2.46 27.91
CA SER A 55 6.05 -1.99 28.05
C SER A 55 6.36 -1.37 29.43
N LYS A 56 5.34 -1.16 30.27
CA LYS A 56 5.44 -0.63 31.63
C LYS A 56 4.95 -1.66 32.65
N PRO A 57 5.50 -1.70 33.88
CA PRO A 57 4.98 -2.57 34.92
C PRO A 57 3.61 -2.08 35.40
N LEU A 58 2.77 -3.02 35.80
CA LEU A 58 1.54 -2.78 36.54
C LEU A 58 1.89 -2.70 38.04
N ILE A 59 1.50 -1.60 38.70
CA ILE A 59 1.73 -1.45 40.14
C ILE A 59 0.47 -1.86 40.88
N VAL A 60 0.66 -2.72 41.87
CA VAL A 60 -0.41 -3.26 42.69
C VAL A 60 -0.16 -2.88 44.14
N GLY A 61 -1.03 -2.05 44.71
CA GLY A 61 -0.97 -1.71 46.14
C GLY A 61 -1.64 -2.78 47.00
N TYR A 62 -1.06 -3.08 48.16
CA TYR A 62 -1.69 -3.94 49.15
C TYR A 62 -1.58 -3.42 50.59
N THR A 63 -2.58 -3.75 51.40
CA THR A 63 -2.54 -3.67 52.86
C THR A 63 -3.11 -4.95 53.41
N LEU A 64 -2.46 -5.52 54.43
CA LEU A 64 -2.84 -6.71 55.17
C LEU A 64 -2.78 -6.38 56.67
N SER A 65 -3.87 -6.54 57.38
CA SER A 65 -3.89 -6.55 58.85
C SER A 65 -4.14 -7.98 59.34
N VAL A 66 -3.71 -8.30 60.56
CA VAL A 66 -4.09 -9.55 61.23
C VAL A 66 -4.60 -9.21 62.62
N GLU A 67 -5.88 -9.40 62.87
CA GLU A 67 -6.43 -9.21 64.22
C GLU A 67 -6.05 -10.39 65.15
N GLY A 68 -5.80 -10.15 66.45
CA GLY A 68 -5.54 -11.26 67.36
C GLY A 68 -4.80 -10.90 68.65
N ASN A 69 -5.14 -11.60 69.74
CA ASN A 69 -4.50 -11.46 71.05
C ASN A 69 -3.14 -12.18 71.07
N SER A 70 -2.17 -11.54 71.73
CA SER A 70 -0.76 -11.49 71.32
C SER A 70 0.21 -12.50 71.97
N GLU A 71 -0.20 -13.72 72.32
CA GLU A 71 0.72 -14.62 73.07
C GLU A 71 1.01 -15.99 72.45
N ASN A 72 0.18 -16.55 71.55
CA ASN A 72 0.41 -17.89 70.97
C ASN A 72 0.28 -18.00 69.44
N SER A 73 0.10 -16.88 68.75
CA SER A 73 -0.13 -16.83 67.31
C SER A 73 1.19 -16.62 66.56
N GLY A 74 1.72 -17.70 65.99
CA GLY A 74 2.89 -17.66 65.11
C GLY A 74 2.73 -16.68 63.94
N SER A 75 3.84 -16.35 63.27
CA SER A 75 3.82 -15.48 62.09
C SER A 75 3.08 -16.11 60.91
N VAL A 76 2.29 -15.31 60.20
CA VAL A 76 1.63 -15.68 58.94
C VAL A 76 2.48 -15.14 57.79
N ILE A 77 2.91 -16.04 56.91
CA ILE A 77 3.54 -15.70 55.64
C ILE A 77 2.42 -15.48 54.63
N SER A 78 2.48 -14.37 53.90
CA SER A 78 1.50 -14.00 52.90
C SER A 78 2.13 -13.96 51.51
N VAL A 79 1.50 -14.66 50.57
CA VAL A 79 1.90 -14.76 49.16
C VAL A 79 0.70 -14.40 48.29
N LEU A 80 0.90 -13.55 47.29
CA LEU A 80 -0.10 -13.27 46.27
C LEU A 80 0.26 -14.04 45.00
N LYS A 81 -0.58 -15.00 44.62
CA LYS A 81 -0.53 -15.64 43.31
C LYS A 81 -1.42 -14.87 42.35
N MET A 82 -0.83 -14.30 41.30
CA MET A 82 -1.54 -13.62 40.22
C MET A 82 -1.65 -14.56 39.03
N VAL A 83 -2.86 -14.95 38.65
CA VAL A 83 -3.12 -15.70 37.42
C VAL A 83 -3.53 -14.74 36.31
N PHE A 84 -2.89 -14.85 35.15
CA PHE A 84 -3.16 -14.03 33.97
C PHE A 84 -3.91 -14.89 32.96
N LYS A 85 -5.07 -14.42 32.51
CA LYS A 85 -5.86 -15.06 31.44
C LYS A 85 -6.09 -14.09 30.30
N CYS A 86 -5.71 -14.49 29.09
CA CYS A 86 -6.07 -13.80 27.85
C CYS A 86 -6.39 -14.83 26.76
N GLY A 87 -7.66 -14.90 26.33
CA GLY A 87 -8.12 -15.98 25.46
C GLY A 87 -7.81 -17.35 26.06
N ASP A 88 -7.15 -18.21 25.29
CA ASP A 88 -6.70 -19.54 25.73
C ASP A 88 -5.38 -19.53 26.53
N VAL A 89 -4.73 -18.36 26.63
CA VAL A 89 -3.43 -18.23 27.30
C VAL A 89 -3.63 -18.07 28.81
N VAL A 90 -3.04 -18.97 29.60
CA VAL A 90 -3.06 -18.93 31.06
C VAL A 90 -1.65 -19.07 31.63
N ASP A 91 -1.28 -18.16 32.53
CA ASP A 91 0.01 -18.16 33.21
C ASP A 91 -0.12 -17.60 34.64
N SER A 92 0.91 -17.71 35.47
CA SER A 92 0.84 -17.16 36.82
C SER A 92 2.20 -16.80 37.41
N ASN A 93 2.21 -15.73 38.22
CA ASN A 93 3.34 -15.34 39.06
C ASN A 93 2.94 -15.35 40.53
N GLU A 94 3.89 -15.68 41.40
CA GLU A 94 3.71 -15.62 42.86
C GLU A 94 4.65 -14.58 43.45
N TYR A 95 4.12 -13.71 44.31
CA TYR A 95 4.84 -12.60 44.92
C TYR A 95 4.77 -12.72 46.44
N LEU A 96 5.93 -12.63 47.12
CA LEU A 96 5.99 -12.65 48.56
C LEU A 96 5.63 -11.25 49.10
N LEU A 97 4.52 -11.18 49.82
CA LEU A 97 4.08 -9.94 50.44
C LEU A 97 4.88 -9.68 51.71
N GLY A 98 5.09 -10.71 52.52
CA GLY A 98 5.91 -10.67 53.72
C GLY A 98 5.43 -11.61 54.81
N SER A 99 5.94 -11.39 56.03
CA SER A 99 5.57 -12.13 57.24
C SER A 99 4.92 -11.16 58.23
N ILE A 100 3.72 -11.50 58.72
CA ILE A 100 2.92 -10.66 59.60
C ILE A 100 2.71 -11.40 60.92
N LYS A 101 2.94 -10.71 62.05
CA LYS A 101 2.63 -11.23 63.39
C LYS A 101 1.20 -10.85 63.76
N ALA A 102 0.58 -11.56 64.71
CA ALA A 102 -0.74 -11.18 65.21
C ALA A 102 -0.75 -9.75 65.78
N GLY A 103 -1.83 -9.01 65.53
CA GLY A 103 -1.95 -7.58 65.83
C GLY A 103 -1.13 -6.69 64.88
N GLY A 104 -0.42 -7.28 63.92
CA GLY A 104 0.44 -6.60 62.97
C GLY A 104 -0.30 -6.09 61.74
N LYS A 105 0.33 -5.13 61.06
CA LYS A 105 -0.09 -4.59 59.76
C LYS A 105 1.09 -4.57 58.80
N LEU A 106 0.84 -4.96 57.56
CA LEU A 106 1.78 -4.95 56.46
C LEU A 106 1.16 -4.20 55.28
N SER A 107 1.83 -3.17 54.80
CA SER A 107 1.41 -2.44 53.59
C SER A 107 2.59 -2.33 52.63
N GLY A 108 2.31 -2.39 51.34
CA GLY A 108 3.36 -2.33 50.33
C GLY A 108 2.82 -2.27 48.91
N PHE A 109 3.74 -2.40 47.96
CA PHE A 109 3.44 -2.45 46.53
C PHE A 109 4.12 -3.65 45.90
N ILE A 110 3.47 -4.23 44.90
CA ILE A 110 4.00 -5.27 44.04
C ILE A 110 4.14 -4.69 42.64
N VAL A 111 5.27 -4.96 42.01
CA VAL A 111 5.53 -4.57 40.62
C VAL A 111 5.25 -5.78 39.75
N VAL A 112 4.05 -5.82 39.17
CA VAL A 112 3.62 -6.90 38.27
C VAL A 112 4.12 -6.58 36.87
N LYS A 113 5.04 -7.40 36.37
CA LYS A 113 5.51 -7.35 34.98
C LYS A 113 4.78 -8.40 34.15
N PRO A 114 4.65 -8.19 32.83
CA PRO A 114 3.96 -9.14 31.97
C PRO A 114 4.75 -10.45 31.91
N VAL A 115 4.02 -11.55 31.92
CA VAL A 115 4.55 -12.88 31.58
C VAL A 115 4.77 -12.97 30.07
N THR A 116 5.68 -13.83 29.60
CA THR A 116 5.99 -13.97 28.17
C THR A 116 4.75 -14.33 27.35
N SER A 117 3.87 -15.16 27.92
CA SER A 117 2.64 -15.64 27.30
C SER A 117 1.68 -14.49 26.93
N LEU A 118 1.67 -13.37 27.68
CA LEU A 118 0.87 -12.18 27.35
C LEU A 118 1.37 -11.43 26.11
N LEU A 119 2.59 -11.67 25.63
CA LEU A 119 3.06 -11.09 24.36
C LEU A 119 2.32 -11.65 23.14
N TYR A 120 1.69 -12.82 23.30
CA TYR A 120 0.92 -13.50 22.25
C TYR A 120 -0.59 -13.34 22.41
N CYS A 121 -1.01 -12.62 23.42
CA CYS A 121 -2.41 -12.27 23.63
C CYS A 121 -2.91 -11.47 22.42
N GLU A 122 -3.93 -11.98 21.72
CA GLU A 122 -4.58 -11.27 20.62
C GLU A 122 -5.73 -10.38 21.09
N GLU A 123 -6.27 -10.63 22.29
CA GLU A 123 -7.32 -9.83 22.91
C GLU A 123 -6.83 -8.45 23.38
N ASP A 124 -7.77 -7.52 23.49
CA ASP A 124 -7.54 -6.16 24.00
C ASP A 124 -7.67 -6.06 25.53
N TYR A 125 -7.81 -7.18 26.23
CA TYR A 125 -7.92 -7.24 27.68
C TYR A 125 -7.23 -8.47 28.27
N VAL A 126 -6.87 -8.38 29.54
CA VAL A 126 -6.40 -9.49 30.37
C VAL A 126 -7.27 -9.60 31.61
N VAL A 127 -7.66 -10.82 31.96
CA VAL A 127 -8.30 -11.10 33.24
C VAL A 127 -7.22 -11.51 34.23
N LEU A 128 -7.05 -10.71 35.29
CA LEU A 128 -6.19 -11.00 36.41
C LEU A 128 -7.02 -11.67 37.51
N GLU A 129 -6.66 -12.89 37.90
CA GLU A 129 -7.29 -13.61 39.00
C GLU A 129 -6.32 -13.68 40.18
N PRO A 130 -6.45 -12.81 41.19
CA PRO A 130 -5.59 -12.84 42.35
C PRO A 130 -6.04 -13.95 43.31
N HIS A 131 -5.07 -14.72 43.81
CA HIS A 131 -5.24 -15.71 44.86
C HIS A 131 -4.32 -15.37 46.03
N LEU A 132 -4.90 -15.08 47.19
CA LEU A 132 -4.16 -14.84 48.42
C LEU A 132 -3.88 -16.18 49.10
N LEU A 133 -2.60 -16.51 49.25
CA LEU A 133 -2.12 -17.67 49.97
C LEU A 133 -1.59 -17.22 51.34
N LEU A 134 -2.20 -17.72 52.40
CA LEU A 134 -1.79 -17.47 53.78
C LEU A 134 -1.24 -18.76 54.38
N CYS A 135 0.01 -18.70 54.86
CA CYS A 135 0.71 -19.85 55.42
C CYS A 135 1.07 -19.54 56.87
N LYS A 136 0.51 -20.31 57.81
CA LYS A 136 0.80 -20.17 59.23
C LYS A 136 1.93 -21.11 59.60
N ALA A 137 3.03 -20.55 60.09
CA ALA A 137 4.16 -21.35 60.59
C ALA A 137 3.98 -21.63 62.09
N GLY A 138 4.07 -22.91 62.47
CA GLY A 138 3.89 -23.42 63.83
C GLY A 138 4.14 -24.93 63.90
N ASN A 139 3.63 -25.61 64.92
CA ASN A 139 3.80 -27.08 65.10
C ASN A 139 3.16 -27.92 63.98
N LYS A 140 2.17 -27.37 63.25
CA LYS A 140 1.64 -27.91 62.00
C LYS A 140 1.61 -26.77 60.97
N PHE A 141 2.08 -27.06 59.76
CA PHE A 141 1.98 -26.12 58.64
C PHE A 141 0.55 -26.14 58.10
N SER A 142 -0.14 -25.00 58.16
CA SER A 142 -1.46 -24.81 57.58
C SER A 142 -1.37 -23.78 56.46
N GLN A 143 -1.93 -24.10 55.30
CA GLN A 143 -2.01 -23.22 54.13
C GLN A 143 -3.47 -22.98 53.76
N TYR A 144 -3.82 -21.72 53.58
CA TYR A 144 -5.14 -21.26 53.17
C TYR A 144 -5.02 -20.55 51.84
N SER A 145 -5.98 -20.77 50.95
CA SER A 145 -6.03 -20.16 49.63
C SER A 145 -7.38 -19.49 49.44
N TYR A 146 -7.36 -18.17 49.24
CA TYR A 146 -8.55 -17.37 49.01
C TYR A 146 -8.49 -16.79 47.60
N GLN A 147 -9.51 -17.09 46.78
CA GLN A 147 -9.67 -16.46 45.48
C GLN A 147 -10.31 -15.08 45.68
N LEU A 148 -9.65 -14.04 45.18
CA LEU A 148 -10.17 -12.68 45.19
C LEU A 148 -11.01 -12.42 43.93
N ALA A 149 -11.70 -11.28 43.89
CA ALA A 149 -12.48 -10.94 42.70
C ALA A 149 -11.54 -10.77 41.50
N PRO A 150 -11.91 -11.33 40.33
CA PRO A 150 -11.14 -11.14 39.11
C PRO A 150 -11.19 -9.68 38.66
N LEU A 151 -10.12 -9.23 38.03
CA LEU A 151 -9.97 -7.88 37.52
C LEU A 151 -9.77 -7.93 36.02
N ILE A 152 -10.51 -7.11 35.30
CA ILE A 152 -10.38 -7.01 33.84
C ILE A 152 -9.59 -5.74 33.56
N VAL A 153 -8.40 -5.91 32.98
CA VAL A 153 -7.50 -4.80 32.64
C VAL A 153 -7.39 -4.71 31.14
N LYS A 154 -7.64 -3.52 30.58
CA LYS A 154 -7.51 -3.28 29.14
C LYS A 154 -6.04 -3.21 28.76
N LEU A 155 -5.65 -3.93 27.71
CA LEU A 155 -4.29 -3.96 27.20
C LEU A 155 -4.10 -2.88 26.15
N THR A 156 -3.13 -1.99 26.39
CA THR A 156 -2.75 -0.96 25.41
C THR A 156 -1.42 -1.33 24.77
N ARG A 157 -1.48 -1.78 23.51
CA ARG A 157 -0.28 -2.09 22.72
C ARG A 157 0.26 -0.79 22.11
N SER A 158 1.39 -0.31 22.60
CA SER A 158 2.07 0.83 21.99
C SER A 158 2.69 0.41 20.66
N ALA A 159 2.38 1.15 19.59
CA ALA A 159 2.99 0.96 18.27
C ALA A 159 4.51 1.25 18.25
N GLU A 160 5.05 1.88 19.30
CA GLU A 160 6.46 2.28 19.41
C GLU A 160 7.30 1.33 20.29
N ALA A 161 6.67 0.46 21.08
CA ALA A 161 7.36 -0.45 21.98
C ALA A 161 7.91 -1.67 21.22
N THR A 162 9.14 -1.55 20.71
CA THR A 162 9.88 -2.66 20.09
C THR A 162 10.36 -3.70 21.10
N TYR A 163 10.38 -3.37 22.39
CA TYR A 163 10.84 -4.25 23.45
C TYR A 163 9.92 -4.23 24.69
N THR A 164 9.69 -5.40 25.27
CA THR A 164 8.86 -5.59 26.47
C THR A 164 9.65 -6.33 27.54
N SER A 165 9.70 -5.79 28.75
CA SER A 165 10.26 -6.49 29.90
C SER A 165 9.28 -7.55 30.36
N THR A 166 9.69 -8.81 30.33
CA THR A 166 8.91 -9.95 30.83
C THR A 166 9.50 -10.49 32.11
N SER A 167 8.67 -11.09 32.96
CA SER A 167 9.13 -11.76 34.18
C SER A 167 8.33 -13.00 34.51
N SER A 168 8.97 -13.94 35.19
CA SER A 168 8.27 -14.96 35.95
C SER A 168 8.78 -14.98 37.39
N CYS A 169 7.88 -15.23 38.35
CA CYS A 169 8.16 -15.21 39.78
C CYS A 169 7.52 -16.41 40.48
N ARG A 170 8.22 -17.02 41.44
CA ARG A 170 7.66 -18.02 42.35
C ARG A 170 8.15 -17.84 43.78
N VAL A 171 7.37 -18.36 44.73
CA VAL A 171 7.73 -18.37 46.14
C VAL A 171 7.89 -19.80 46.64
N SER A 172 8.97 -20.05 47.38
CA SER A 172 9.18 -21.31 48.11
C SER A 172 9.16 -21.03 49.61
N ILE A 173 8.50 -21.91 50.37
CA ILE A 173 8.32 -21.75 51.82
C ILE A 173 8.91 -22.98 52.52
N GLU A 174 9.79 -22.74 53.49
CA GLU A 174 10.30 -23.77 54.38
C GLU A 174 9.49 -23.80 55.68
N ASN A 175 8.68 -24.86 55.80
CA ASN A 175 7.71 -25.03 56.86
C ASN A 175 8.33 -25.05 58.27
N SER A 176 9.52 -25.61 58.42
CA SER A 176 10.19 -25.74 59.73
C SER A 176 10.77 -24.44 60.27
N THR A 177 11.17 -23.52 59.39
CA THR A 177 11.87 -22.29 59.79
C THR A 177 11.03 -21.03 59.63
N ALA A 178 9.78 -21.17 59.12
CA ALA A 178 8.93 -20.04 58.75
C ALA A 178 9.64 -19.07 57.78
N THR A 179 10.47 -19.61 56.89
CA THR A 179 11.27 -18.81 55.96
C THR A 179 10.69 -18.96 54.57
N ALA A 180 10.48 -17.85 53.88
CA ALA A 180 10.07 -17.84 52.49
C ALA A 180 11.15 -17.21 51.62
N LEU A 181 11.26 -17.69 50.39
CA LEU A 181 12.14 -17.17 49.35
C LEU A 181 11.34 -16.95 48.08
N GLU A 182 11.17 -15.69 47.70
CA GLU A 182 10.70 -15.29 46.38
C GLU A 182 11.90 -15.20 45.43
N PHE A 183 11.69 -15.73 44.24
CA PHE A 183 12.64 -15.68 43.16
C PHE A 183 11.94 -15.25 41.88
N CYS A 184 12.42 -14.17 41.28
CA CYS A 184 11.96 -13.69 39.98
C CYS A 184 13.10 -13.69 38.99
N ILE A 185 12.79 -14.09 37.76
CA ILE A 185 13.66 -13.92 36.61
C ILE A 185 13.01 -12.98 35.62
N GLU A 186 13.81 -12.06 35.10
CA GLU A 186 13.34 -10.98 34.25
C GLU A 186 14.27 -10.80 33.05
N THR A 187 13.68 -10.48 31.92
CA THR A 187 14.42 -10.18 30.69
C THR A 187 13.65 -9.23 29.79
N VAL A 188 14.38 -8.49 28.98
CA VAL A 188 13.81 -7.66 27.91
C VAL A 188 13.70 -8.51 26.65
N GLN A 189 12.50 -8.57 26.07
CA GLN A 189 12.16 -9.35 24.87
C GLN A 189 11.74 -8.43 23.70
N PRO A 190 11.85 -8.89 22.44
CA PRO A 190 12.42 -10.17 22.03
C PRO A 190 13.96 -10.17 22.07
N TRP A 191 14.56 -11.36 22.13
CA TRP A 191 16.02 -11.50 22.04
C TRP A 191 16.47 -11.57 20.60
N THR A 192 17.49 -10.77 20.26
CA THR A 192 18.18 -10.97 18.99
C THR A 192 19.36 -11.92 19.20
N PRO A 193 19.68 -12.79 18.24
CA PRO A 193 20.83 -13.70 18.34
C PRO A 193 22.17 -12.97 18.33
N ALA A 194 22.15 -11.70 17.92
CA ALA A 194 23.32 -10.85 17.85
C ALA A 194 23.52 -9.99 19.12
N SER A 195 22.52 -9.89 20.02
CA SER A 195 22.59 -9.08 21.24
C SER A 195 22.99 -9.92 22.46
N VAL A 196 23.68 -9.31 23.42
CA VAL A 196 24.02 -10.00 24.68
C VAL A 196 22.74 -10.18 25.46
N ALA A 197 22.37 -11.43 25.68
CA ALA A 197 21.27 -11.81 26.54
C ALA A 197 21.57 -11.44 27.99
N ARG A 198 20.77 -10.53 28.54
CA ARG A 198 20.87 -10.11 29.94
C ARG A 198 19.62 -10.56 30.67
N VAL A 199 19.83 -11.36 31.70
CA VAL A 199 18.76 -11.78 32.62
C VAL A 199 19.02 -11.12 33.96
N LEU A 200 18.01 -10.43 34.46
CA LEU A 200 18.00 -9.92 35.83
C LEU A 200 17.28 -10.93 36.70
N VAL A 201 17.85 -11.17 37.87
CA VAL A 201 17.29 -12.03 38.89
C VAL A 201 17.05 -11.19 40.14
N LEU A 202 15.86 -11.31 40.70
CA LEU A 202 15.47 -10.66 41.94
C LEU A 202 15.17 -11.73 42.98
N LEU A 203 15.75 -11.57 44.17
CA LEU A 203 15.52 -12.42 45.32
C LEU A 203 14.96 -11.60 46.47
N ARG A 204 13.96 -12.15 47.14
CA ARG A 204 13.38 -11.56 48.35
C ARG A 204 13.11 -12.66 49.36
N SER A 205 13.40 -12.41 50.63
CA SER A 205 13.14 -13.37 51.69
C SER A 205 12.56 -12.69 52.92
N THR A 206 11.88 -13.47 53.77
CA THR A 206 11.41 -13.04 55.08
C THR A 206 12.55 -12.96 56.12
N LYS A 207 13.73 -13.51 55.83
CA LYS A 207 14.91 -13.50 56.70
C LYS A 207 16.19 -13.28 55.90
N ALA A 208 17.27 -12.90 56.59
CA ALA A 208 18.59 -12.92 55.99
C ALA A 208 19.01 -14.37 55.70
N LEU A 209 19.61 -14.60 54.53
CA LEU A 209 20.07 -15.91 54.09
C LEU A 209 21.48 -15.78 53.53
N GLU A 210 22.39 -16.62 54.02
CA GLU A 210 23.77 -16.70 53.52
C GLU A 210 23.89 -17.83 52.49
N ASP A 211 24.87 -17.73 51.60
CA ASP A 211 25.22 -18.76 50.62
C ASP A 211 24.06 -19.22 49.71
N VAL A 212 23.21 -18.27 49.27
CA VAL A 212 22.12 -18.59 48.35
C VAL A 212 22.70 -18.87 46.96
N ALA A 213 22.66 -20.14 46.54
CA ALA A 213 23.09 -20.56 45.21
C ALA A 213 22.02 -20.19 44.19
N VAL A 214 22.36 -19.31 43.26
CA VAL A 214 21.46 -18.78 42.24
C VAL A 214 22.01 -19.03 40.85
N GLY A 215 21.17 -19.42 39.91
CA GLY A 215 21.62 -19.58 38.53
C GLY A 215 20.50 -19.64 37.50
N ILE A 216 20.93 -19.75 36.26
CA ILE A 216 20.08 -19.88 35.08
C ILE A 216 20.54 -21.11 34.31
N ARG A 217 19.60 -21.97 33.95
CA ARG A 217 19.84 -23.16 33.14
C ARG A 217 18.88 -23.22 31.95
N ALA A 218 19.26 -24.00 30.95
CA ALA A 218 18.39 -24.39 29.85
C ALA A 218 18.43 -25.92 29.73
N GLY A 219 17.34 -26.57 30.11
CA GLY A 219 17.31 -28.02 30.32
C GLY A 219 18.36 -28.45 31.35
N LYS A 220 19.32 -29.29 30.93
CA LYS A 220 20.41 -29.79 31.81
C LYS A 220 21.63 -28.87 31.87
N TRP A 221 21.70 -27.83 31.05
CA TRP A 221 22.89 -26.98 30.91
C TRP A 221 22.82 -25.77 31.82
N ILE A 222 23.77 -25.60 32.73
CA ILE A 222 23.90 -24.39 33.55
C ILE A 222 24.56 -23.31 32.68
N LEU A 223 23.82 -22.23 32.42
CA LEU A 223 24.27 -21.12 31.58
C LEU A 223 25.02 -20.06 32.39
N ALA A 224 24.59 -19.83 33.62
CA ALA A 224 25.27 -18.96 34.57
C ALA A 224 24.86 -19.32 36.00
N SER A 225 25.77 -19.14 36.97
CA SER A 225 25.47 -19.31 38.39
C SER A 225 26.39 -18.47 39.26
N ARG A 226 25.91 -18.09 40.45
CA ARG A 226 26.62 -17.35 41.49
C ARG A 226 26.08 -17.73 42.87
N ILE A 227 26.89 -17.52 43.90
CA ILE A 227 26.46 -17.58 45.29
C ILE A 227 26.30 -16.15 45.78
N LEU A 228 25.23 -15.87 46.53
CA LEU A 228 24.88 -14.55 47.00
C LEU A 228 24.45 -14.61 48.46
N ASP A 229 24.85 -13.60 49.22
CA ASP A 229 24.25 -13.34 50.54
C ASP A 229 23.06 -12.41 50.37
N LEU A 230 21.94 -12.82 50.94
CA LEU A 230 20.68 -12.09 50.92
C LEU A 230 20.48 -11.40 52.26
N ALA A 231 20.65 -10.08 52.28
CA ALA A 231 20.19 -9.26 53.39
C ALA A 231 18.66 -9.42 53.54
N ALA A 232 18.13 -9.21 54.75
CA ALA A 232 16.75 -9.56 55.15
C ALA A 232 15.59 -8.92 54.35
N THR A 233 15.85 -8.18 53.28
CA THR A 233 14.83 -7.44 52.52
C THR A 233 14.83 -7.75 51.01
N SER A 234 15.97 -7.72 50.33
CA SER A 234 16.08 -8.14 48.92
C SER A 234 17.53 -8.14 48.43
N ALA A 235 17.81 -8.92 47.37
CA ALA A 235 19.03 -8.83 46.59
C ALA A 235 18.71 -8.97 45.09
N HIS A 236 19.62 -8.48 44.26
CA HIS A 236 19.50 -8.59 42.82
C HIS A 236 20.80 -9.06 42.21
N ALA A 237 20.71 -9.91 41.18
CA ALA A 237 21.86 -10.39 40.43
C ALA A 237 21.61 -10.24 38.94
N ARG A 238 22.64 -9.81 38.22
CA ARG A 238 22.60 -9.72 36.75
C ARG A 238 23.47 -10.81 36.16
N PHE A 239 22.87 -11.62 35.30
CA PHE A 239 23.57 -12.63 34.53
C PHE A 239 23.65 -12.18 33.08
N SER A 240 24.86 -12.25 32.53
CA SER A 240 25.09 -12.15 31.09
C SER A 240 25.28 -13.57 30.57
N ILE A 241 24.42 -13.99 29.64
CA ILE A 241 24.51 -15.32 29.05
C ILE A 241 25.33 -15.23 27.77
N ASP A 242 26.31 -16.12 27.62
CA ASP A 242 27.13 -16.20 26.41
C ASP A 242 26.25 -16.50 25.19
N GLN A 243 26.39 -15.67 24.15
CA GLN A 243 25.70 -15.84 22.88
C GLN A 243 26.00 -17.19 22.23
N ARG A 244 27.22 -17.72 22.37
CA ARG A 244 27.58 -19.03 21.78
C ARG A 244 26.81 -20.16 22.45
N ALA A 245 26.63 -20.10 23.77
CA ALA A 245 25.84 -21.07 24.51
C ALA A 245 24.36 -21.01 24.12
N LEU A 246 23.81 -19.79 23.94
CA LEU A 246 22.44 -19.61 23.47
C LEU A 246 22.23 -20.07 22.03
N ALA A 247 23.17 -19.75 21.14
CA ALA A 247 23.08 -20.13 19.73
C ALA A 247 23.16 -21.65 19.53
N ALA A 248 23.92 -22.37 20.37
CA ALA A 248 23.95 -23.83 20.38
C ALA A 248 22.62 -24.46 20.84
N LEU A 249 21.84 -23.73 21.65
CA LEU A 249 20.54 -24.16 22.16
C LEU A 249 19.39 -23.71 21.26
N TRP A 250 19.65 -22.76 20.36
CA TRP A 250 18.67 -22.31 19.41
C TRP A 250 18.43 -23.37 18.34
N ARG A 251 17.22 -23.93 18.34
CA ARG A 251 16.69 -24.79 17.28
C ARG A 251 15.64 -24.01 16.48
N GLU A 252 15.17 -24.52 15.35
CA GLU A 252 14.18 -23.85 14.49
C GLU A 252 12.90 -23.36 15.23
N ASN A 253 12.65 -23.87 16.44
CA ASN A 253 11.64 -23.35 17.37
C ASN A 253 12.01 -21.94 17.84
N ARG A 254 11.11 -20.99 17.61
CA ARG A 254 11.28 -19.55 17.87
C ARG A 254 11.34 -19.18 19.37
N SER A 255 11.29 -20.16 20.26
CA SER A 255 11.35 -19.97 21.70
C SER A 255 12.27 -20.96 22.42
N LEU A 256 12.81 -20.52 23.56
CA LEU A 256 13.64 -21.30 24.46
C LEU A 256 13.16 -21.06 25.89
N THR A 257 12.91 -22.11 26.65
CA THR A 257 12.63 -22.01 28.07
C THR A 257 13.94 -21.95 28.85
N LEU A 258 14.19 -20.81 29.50
CA LEU A 258 15.19 -20.72 30.56
C LEU A 258 14.54 -21.09 31.89
N THR A 259 15.29 -21.73 32.78
CA THR A 259 14.88 -21.98 34.15
C THR A 259 15.86 -21.28 35.07
N GLY A 260 15.40 -20.26 35.78
CA GLY A 260 16.15 -19.73 36.90
C GLY A 260 15.93 -20.60 38.13
N TYR A 261 16.94 -20.71 38.98
CA TYR A 261 16.82 -21.42 40.25
C TYR A 261 17.51 -20.65 41.38
N ALA A 262 16.99 -20.82 42.59
CA ALA A 262 17.66 -20.43 43.82
C ALA A 262 17.55 -21.55 44.86
N ARG A 263 18.65 -21.78 45.59
CA ARG A 263 18.75 -22.82 46.61
C ARG A 263 19.52 -22.35 47.83
N VAL A 264 18.98 -22.63 49.01
CA VAL A 264 19.65 -22.43 50.31
C VAL A 264 19.08 -23.43 51.32
N GLY A 265 19.92 -24.30 51.87
CA GLY A 265 19.46 -25.40 52.71
C GLY A 265 18.39 -26.27 52.02
N LYS A 266 17.19 -26.33 52.61
CA LYS A 266 16.01 -27.02 52.05
C LYS A 266 15.11 -26.12 51.19
N LEU A 267 15.32 -24.80 51.22
CA LEU A 267 14.61 -23.88 50.32
C LEU A 267 15.12 -24.10 48.90
N TYR A 268 14.19 -24.42 48.01
CA TYR A 268 14.45 -24.57 46.59
C TYR A 268 13.31 -23.95 45.80
N VAL A 269 13.65 -23.12 44.83
CA VAL A 269 12.69 -22.50 43.92
C VAL A 269 13.24 -22.55 42.51
N GLU A 270 12.40 -22.96 41.56
CA GLU A 270 12.68 -22.90 40.13
C GLU A 270 11.59 -22.13 39.43
N VAL A 271 12.00 -21.29 38.49
CA VAL A 271 11.10 -20.44 37.73
C VAL A 271 11.40 -20.60 36.25
N PRO A 272 10.43 -21.10 35.45
CA PRO A 272 10.57 -21.11 34.00
C PRO A 272 10.27 -19.72 33.44
N LEU A 273 11.04 -19.32 32.43
CA LEU A 273 10.81 -18.14 31.61
C LEU A 273 11.00 -18.54 30.16
N GLU A 274 9.92 -18.52 29.40
CA GLU A 274 10.01 -18.64 27.95
C GLU A 274 10.61 -17.37 27.37
N ILE A 275 11.59 -17.56 26.48
CA ILE A 275 12.26 -16.48 25.77
C ILE A 275 12.01 -16.65 24.29
N VAL A 276 11.59 -15.54 23.68
CA VAL A 276 11.29 -15.47 22.25
C VAL A 276 12.47 -14.85 21.52
N PHE A 277 12.93 -15.52 20.47
CA PHE A 277 13.96 -14.96 19.59
C PHE A 277 13.32 -14.19 18.44
N GLU A 278 13.73 -12.94 18.29
CA GLU A 278 13.46 -12.21 17.06
C GLU A 278 14.32 -12.81 15.94
N LYS A 279 13.70 -13.00 14.77
CA LYS A 279 14.50 -13.34 13.59
C LYS A 279 15.47 -12.18 13.33
N PRO A 280 16.77 -12.45 13.14
CA PRO A 280 17.68 -11.40 12.75
C PRO A 280 17.18 -10.81 11.43
N SER A 281 16.93 -9.51 11.45
CA SER A 281 16.51 -8.75 10.27
C SER A 281 17.74 -8.55 9.37
N VAL A 282 18.12 -9.60 8.64
CA VAL A 282 19.16 -9.47 7.63
C VAL A 282 18.60 -8.64 6.49
N ARG A 283 19.20 -7.48 6.28
CA ARG A 283 18.92 -6.64 5.13
C ARG A 283 19.95 -6.98 4.06
N LEU A 284 19.50 -7.58 2.97
CA LEU A 284 20.26 -7.66 1.73
C LEU A 284 19.60 -6.74 0.72
N LEU A 285 20.40 -5.88 0.07
CA LEU A 285 19.88 -5.09 -1.04
C LEU A 285 19.94 -5.92 -2.31
N VAL A 286 18.80 -6.01 -2.99
CA VAL A 286 18.66 -6.69 -4.28
C VAL A 286 18.43 -5.65 -5.35
N ASP A 287 19.45 -5.40 -6.16
CA ASP A 287 19.35 -4.58 -7.36
C ASP A 287 19.19 -5.51 -8.58
N LEU A 288 18.08 -5.34 -9.27
CA LEU A 288 17.69 -6.09 -10.45
C LEU A 288 17.71 -5.11 -11.60
N LYS A 289 18.58 -5.34 -12.57
CA LYS A 289 18.62 -4.57 -13.81
C LYS A 289 17.94 -5.40 -14.90
N PRO A 290 16.61 -5.28 -15.08
CA PRO A 290 15.95 -6.02 -16.15
C PRO A 290 16.48 -5.51 -17.48
N GLN A 291 17.05 -6.42 -18.28
CA GLN A 291 17.17 -6.21 -19.72
C GLN A 291 15.76 -6.38 -20.32
N LYS A 292 15.47 -5.70 -21.45
CA LYS A 292 14.22 -5.92 -22.19
C LYS A 292 14.05 -7.42 -22.44
N LEU A 293 13.00 -8.02 -21.86
CA LEU A 293 12.69 -9.43 -22.07
C LEU A 293 11.83 -9.54 -23.33
N VAL A 294 12.15 -10.53 -24.16
CA VAL A 294 11.38 -10.89 -25.35
C VAL A 294 10.97 -12.34 -25.19
N ALA A 295 9.70 -12.66 -25.41
CA ALA A 295 9.23 -14.03 -25.23
C ALA A 295 9.91 -14.99 -26.23
N GLY A 296 10.25 -16.21 -25.78
CA GLY A 296 10.99 -17.22 -26.53
C GLY A 296 12.49 -16.93 -26.71
N VAL A 297 12.96 -15.71 -26.42
CA VAL A 297 14.38 -15.34 -26.55
C VAL A 297 15.10 -15.55 -25.21
N PRO A 298 16.23 -16.27 -25.19
CA PRO A 298 17.02 -16.41 -23.97
C PRO A 298 17.66 -15.08 -23.53
N SER A 299 17.27 -14.57 -22.38
CA SER A 299 17.75 -13.30 -21.79
C SER A 299 18.55 -13.54 -20.51
N THR A 300 19.52 -12.67 -20.21
CA THR A 300 20.31 -12.78 -18.97
C THR A 300 19.82 -11.79 -17.93
N ILE A 301 19.38 -12.30 -16.78
CA ILE A 301 19.08 -11.50 -15.59
C ILE A 301 20.32 -11.42 -14.72
N ALA A 302 20.65 -10.20 -14.27
CA ALA A 302 21.68 -9.96 -13.27
C ALA A 302 21.03 -9.50 -11.95
N ILE A 303 21.35 -10.22 -10.87
CA ILE A 303 20.87 -9.98 -9.51
C ILE A 303 22.07 -9.56 -8.68
N ARG A 304 22.10 -8.30 -8.23
CA ARG A 304 23.16 -7.84 -7.31
C ARG A 304 22.63 -7.89 -5.88
N ILE A 305 23.31 -8.67 -5.05
CA ILE A 305 23.02 -8.91 -3.63
C ILE A 305 24.11 -8.19 -2.83
N THR A 306 23.74 -7.25 -1.98
CA THR A 306 24.69 -6.52 -1.12
C THR A 306 24.37 -6.81 0.35
N ASN A 307 25.40 -7.18 1.12
CA ASN A 307 25.27 -7.37 2.56
C ASN A 307 25.36 -6.03 3.28
N VAL A 308 24.25 -5.51 3.81
CA VAL A 308 24.26 -4.28 4.62
C VAL A 308 24.14 -4.56 6.12
N TRP A 309 24.35 -5.82 6.52
CA TRP A 309 24.35 -6.22 7.93
C TRP A 309 25.73 -6.11 8.56
N THR A 310 25.78 -6.00 9.89
CA THR A 310 27.01 -5.80 10.68
C THR A 310 27.85 -7.06 10.85
N LYS A 311 27.46 -8.19 10.26
CA LYS A 311 28.21 -9.46 10.26
C LYS A 311 28.23 -10.05 8.85
N ALA A 312 29.17 -10.97 8.63
CA ALA A 312 29.28 -11.70 7.37
C ALA A 312 28.08 -12.66 7.17
N VAL A 313 27.64 -12.82 5.93
CA VAL A 313 26.49 -13.65 5.54
C VAL A 313 26.91 -14.62 4.45
N VAL A 314 26.48 -15.87 4.53
CA VAL A 314 26.63 -16.88 3.47
C VAL A 314 25.33 -16.93 2.65
N VAL A 315 25.38 -16.49 1.41
CA VAL A 315 24.27 -16.66 0.45
C VAL A 315 24.27 -18.11 -0.02
N LYS A 316 23.29 -18.90 0.44
CA LYS A 316 23.16 -20.33 0.11
C LYS A 316 22.67 -20.51 -1.31
N GLY A 317 21.60 -19.80 -1.66
CA GLY A 317 21.02 -19.88 -2.99
C GLY A 317 20.07 -18.73 -3.31
N VAL A 318 19.70 -18.67 -4.58
CA VAL A 318 18.73 -17.72 -5.11
C VAL A 318 17.66 -18.54 -5.83
N GLU A 319 16.40 -18.22 -5.62
CA GLU A 319 15.28 -18.75 -6.39
C GLU A 319 14.72 -17.62 -7.23
N LEU A 320 14.60 -17.83 -8.53
CA LEU A 320 13.81 -16.97 -9.41
C LEU A 320 12.46 -17.63 -9.62
N VAL A 321 11.40 -16.88 -9.36
CA VAL A 321 10.02 -17.29 -9.55
C VAL A 321 9.44 -16.44 -10.66
N PHE A 322 8.96 -17.09 -11.71
CA PHE A 322 8.33 -16.41 -12.84
C PHE A 322 7.02 -17.11 -13.15
N ASN A 323 5.90 -16.47 -12.81
CA ASN A 323 4.58 -17.12 -12.76
C ASN A 323 4.64 -18.41 -11.91
N GLU A 324 4.59 -19.59 -12.55
CA GLU A 324 4.67 -20.92 -11.90
C GLU A 324 6.04 -21.60 -12.04
N THR A 325 6.92 -21.05 -12.87
CA THR A 325 8.25 -21.65 -13.08
C THR A 325 9.20 -21.18 -11.98
N LYS A 326 9.82 -22.14 -11.29
CA LYS A 326 10.83 -21.89 -10.25
C LYS A 326 12.19 -22.34 -10.73
N LEU A 327 13.17 -21.45 -10.63
CA LEU A 327 14.56 -21.73 -10.98
C LEU A 327 15.43 -21.52 -9.74
N TRP A 328 15.98 -22.62 -9.23
CA TRP A 328 16.88 -22.60 -8.07
C TRP A 328 18.35 -22.48 -8.49
N PHE A 329 19.10 -21.68 -7.75
CA PHE A 329 20.53 -21.47 -7.95
C PHE A 329 21.29 -21.68 -6.65
N ASN A 330 22.16 -22.68 -6.62
CA ASN A 330 23.16 -22.79 -5.57
C ASN A 330 24.25 -21.73 -5.76
N VAL A 331 24.51 -20.96 -4.69
CA VAL A 331 25.50 -19.88 -4.68
C VAL A 331 26.64 -20.19 -3.71
N GLY A 332 26.32 -20.55 -2.45
CA GLY A 332 27.29 -20.94 -1.42
C GLY A 332 28.38 -19.90 -1.09
N LYS A 333 28.15 -18.60 -1.34
CA LYS A 333 29.20 -17.57 -1.23
C LYS A 333 29.06 -16.76 0.05
N LYS A 334 30.17 -16.59 0.78
CA LYS A 334 30.27 -15.69 1.93
C LYS A 334 30.48 -14.24 1.47
N LEU A 335 29.70 -13.32 2.03
CA LEU A 335 29.79 -11.87 1.86
C LEU A 335 30.22 -11.24 3.17
N ALA A 336 31.30 -10.46 3.17
CA ALA A 336 31.65 -9.63 4.31
C ALA A 336 30.67 -8.44 4.44
N ILE A 337 30.89 -7.61 5.46
CA ILE A 337 30.09 -6.39 5.69
C ILE A 337 30.27 -5.45 4.49
N PHE A 338 29.17 -4.97 3.90
CA PHE A 338 29.13 -4.12 2.71
C PHE A 338 29.64 -4.74 1.40
N ASP A 339 30.01 -6.02 1.41
CA ASP A 339 30.33 -6.74 0.17
C ASP A 339 29.09 -6.94 -0.70
N SER A 340 29.34 -7.08 -2.00
CA SER A 340 28.30 -7.41 -2.96
C SER A 340 28.67 -8.59 -3.86
N LEU A 341 27.65 -9.33 -4.27
CA LEU A 341 27.72 -10.44 -5.21
C LEU A 341 26.74 -10.19 -6.34
N THR A 342 27.18 -10.39 -7.57
CA THR A 342 26.30 -10.43 -8.74
C THR A 342 26.13 -11.85 -9.22
N VAL A 343 24.88 -12.33 -9.23
CA VAL A 343 24.49 -13.60 -9.83
C VAL A 343 23.88 -13.32 -11.19
N LYS A 344 24.40 -13.93 -12.26
CA LYS A 344 23.87 -13.80 -13.61
C LYS A 344 23.28 -15.12 -14.07
N ARG A 345 22.07 -15.09 -14.62
CA ARG A 345 21.40 -16.30 -15.13
C ARG A 345 20.64 -16.04 -16.41
N ARG A 346 20.78 -17.00 -17.34
CA ARG A 346 20.03 -17.04 -18.59
C ARG A 346 18.67 -17.67 -18.31
N ILE A 347 17.61 -16.99 -18.73
CA ILE A 347 16.23 -17.43 -18.61
C ILE A 347 15.54 -17.34 -19.97
N VAL A 348 14.52 -18.16 -20.19
CA VAL A 348 13.62 -18.07 -21.36
C VAL A 348 12.21 -17.90 -20.82
N VAL A 349 11.51 -16.87 -21.29
CA VAL A 349 10.13 -16.58 -20.88
C VAL A 349 9.22 -16.80 -22.06
N ASN A 350 8.13 -17.55 -21.91
CA ASN A 350 7.24 -17.90 -23.02
C ASN A 350 5.90 -17.14 -23.02
N ARG A 351 5.67 -16.25 -22.03
CA ARG A 351 4.44 -15.45 -21.97
C ARG A 351 4.77 -13.97 -22.17
N THR A 352 4.02 -13.32 -23.07
CA THR A 352 4.11 -11.88 -23.34
C THR A 352 3.22 -11.07 -22.39
N GLY A 353 3.55 -9.79 -22.19
CA GLY A 353 2.76 -8.85 -21.37
C GLY A 353 3.40 -8.53 -20.02
N ALA A 354 2.64 -7.87 -19.16
CA ALA A 354 3.07 -7.55 -17.80
C ALA A 354 3.07 -8.81 -16.94
N THR A 355 4.16 -9.05 -16.23
CA THR A 355 4.35 -10.23 -15.37
C THR A 355 5.26 -9.86 -14.21
N THR A 356 5.25 -10.66 -13.15
CA THR A 356 6.01 -10.40 -11.93
C THR A 356 7.16 -11.38 -11.84
N LEU A 357 8.37 -10.85 -11.74
CA LEU A 357 9.58 -11.60 -11.39
C LEU A 357 9.74 -11.59 -9.87
N GLY A 358 9.50 -12.74 -9.24
CA GLY A 358 9.85 -12.99 -7.86
C GLY A 358 11.30 -13.42 -7.72
N VAL A 359 12.01 -12.86 -6.75
CA VAL A 359 13.39 -13.24 -6.40
C VAL A 359 13.43 -13.56 -4.92
N LYS A 360 13.77 -14.80 -4.59
CA LYS A 360 14.00 -15.25 -3.22
C LYS A 360 15.47 -15.51 -2.99
N ILE A 361 16.04 -15.01 -1.90
CA ILE A 361 17.45 -15.17 -1.56
C ILE A 361 17.53 -15.89 -0.22
N TYR A 362 18.14 -17.07 -0.25
CA TYR A 362 18.34 -17.91 0.92
C TYR A 362 19.74 -17.68 1.44
N TYR A 363 19.84 -17.36 2.72
CA TYR A 363 21.10 -17.01 3.37
C TYR A 363 21.24 -17.68 4.72
N ASP A 364 22.47 -17.70 5.22
CA ASP A 364 22.89 -18.25 6.49
C ASP A 364 23.90 -17.30 7.13
N VAL A 365 23.69 -16.96 8.39
CA VAL A 365 24.56 -16.03 9.14
C VAL A 365 25.52 -16.75 10.09
N GLY A 366 25.61 -18.07 9.98
CA GLY A 366 26.30 -18.94 10.92
C GLY A 366 25.41 -19.33 12.10
N MET A 367 25.90 -20.25 12.92
CA MET A 367 25.23 -20.71 14.15
C MET A 367 23.84 -21.35 13.93
N GLY A 368 23.60 -21.96 12.75
CA GLY A 368 22.32 -22.60 12.42
C GLY A 368 21.20 -21.63 12.01
N ILE A 369 21.53 -20.35 11.80
CA ILE A 369 20.55 -19.32 11.51
C ILE A 369 20.47 -19.10 10.00
N SER A 370 19.37 -19.54 9.39
CA SER A 370 19.07 -19.29 7.98
C SER A 370 17.77 -18.52 7.77
N GLY A 371 17.70 -17.77 6.68
CA GLY A 371 16.52 -16.99 6.32
C GLY A 371 16.32 -16.87 4.82
N CYS A 372 15.20 -16.23 4.46
CA CYS A 372 14.82 -15.94 3.08
C CYS A 372 14.43 -14.46 2.97
N ILE A 373 14.91 -13.77 1.93
CA ILE A 373 14.44 -12.44 1.52
C ILE A 373 13.73 -12.59 0.20
N GLU A 374 12.53 -12.01 0.08
CA GLU A 374 11.72 -12.05 -1.13
C GLU A 374 11.56 -10.64 -1.71
N LYS A 375 11.68 -10.51 -3.02
CA LYS A 375 11.45 -9.26 -3.75
C LYS A 375 10.73 -9.55 -5.05
N GLU A 376 9.69 -8.78 -5.32
CA GLU A 376 8.92 -8.85 -6.56
C GLU A 376 9.15 -7.61 -7.41
N ILE A 377 9.24 -7.81 -8.72
CA ILE A 377 9.37 -6.73 -9.70
C ILE A 377 8.45 -6.97 -10.87
N SER A 378 7.69 -5.93 -11.24
CA SER A 378 6.94 -5.90 -12.48
C SER A 378 7.88 -5.80 -13.67
N VAL A 379 7.80 -6.77 -14.57
CA VAL A 379 8.58 -6.85 -15.81
C VAL A 379 7.61 -6.92 -16.98
N GLU A 380 7.90 -6.16 -18.04
CA GLU A 380 7.16 -6.22 -19.30
C GLU A 380 7.93 -7.11 -20.28
N VAL A 381 7.25 -8.14 -20.79
CA VAL A 381 7.81 -9.08 -21.77
C VAL A 381 7.23 -8.77 -23.14
N ALA A 382 8.09 -8.30 -24.04
CA ALA A 382 7.71 -7.96 -25.40
C ALA A 382 7.45 -9.23 -26.24
N SER A 383 6.59 -9.10 -27.25
CA SER A 383 6.38 -10.16 -28.25
C SER A 383 7.60 -10.32 -29.15
N PRO A 384 7.99 -11.56 -29.50
CA PRO A 384 9.05 -11.82 -30.48
C PRO A 384 8.63 -11.47 -31.91
N LEU A 385 7.32 -11.32 -32.16
CA LEU A 385 6.75 -10.96 -33.46
C LEU A 385 6.43 -9.46 -33.50
N LYS A 386 6.77 -8.80 -34.60
CA LYS A 386 6.48 -7.38 -34.78
C LYS A 386 6.08 -7.05 -36.21
N ILE A 387 4.99 -6.28 -36.34
CA ILE A 387 4.65 -5.57 -37.57
C ILE A 387 5.27 -4.18 -37.48
N LEU A 388 6.16 -3.87 -38.42
CA LEU A 388 6.88 -2.60 -38.52
C LEU A 388 6.07 -1.56 -39.27
N SER A 389 5.40 -1.95 -40.37
CA SER A 389 4.58 -1.04 -41.17
C SER A 389 3.41 -1.76 -41.85
N LEU A 390 2.37 -0.99 -42.16
CA LEU A 390 1.18 -1.37 -42.91
C LEU A 390 0.85 -0.22 -43.87
N GLU A 391 0.95 -0.45 -45.19
CA GLU A 391 0.79 0.59 -46.21
C GLU A 391 -0.08 0.11 -47.38
N PRO A 392 -1.11 0.86 -47.81
CA PRO A 392 -1.66 2.03 -47.12
C PRO A 392 -2.49 1.60 -45.89
N SER A 393 -2.62 2.49 -44.90
CA SER A 393 -3.51 2.28 -43.74
C SER A 393 -5.00 2.42 -44.07
N VAL A 394 -5.32 3.02 -45.22
CA VAL A 394 -6.66 3.10 -45.82
C VAL A 394 -6.59 2.50 -47.22
N VAL A 395 -7.39 1.47 -47.48
CA VAL A 395 -7.33 0.69 -48.72
C VAL A 395 -8.73 0.46 -49.27
N GLU A 396 -8.89 0.45 -50.59
CA GLU A 396 -10.16 0.04 -51.20
C GLU A 396 -10.29 -1.48 -51.18
N VAL A 397 -11.53 -1.97 -51.21
CA VAL A 397 -11.82 -3.41 -51.35
C VAL A 397 -11.04 -3.97 -52.55
N ASN A 398 -10.36 -5.11 -52.35
CA ASN A 398 -9.56 -5.80 -53.36
C ASN A 398 -8.33 -5.03 -53.88
N LYS A 399 -7.82 -4.03 -53.14
CA LYS A 399 -6.51 -3.41 -53.44
C LYS A 399 -5.37 -4.02 -52.61
N THR A 400 -4.15 -3.81 -53.08
CA THR A 400 -2.94 -4.34 -52.45
C THR A 400 -2.58 -3.57 -51.19
N ILE A 401 -2.26 -4.29 -50.13
CA ILE A 401 -1.61 -3.79 -48.92
C ILE A 401 -0.20 -4.39 -48.81
N ARG A 402 0.73 -3.60 -48.28
CA ARG A 402 2.10 -3.97 -47.93
C ARG A 402 2.23 -4.04 -46.42
N ILE A 403 2.69 -5.19 -45.92
CA ILE A 403 2.94 -5.39 -44.50
C ILE A 403 4.40 -5.77 -44.34
N THR A 404 5.13 -4.98 -43.55
CA THR A 404 6.51 -5.31 -43.19
C THR A 404 6.52 -5.87 -41.78
N ALA A 405 7.00 -7.10 -41.60
CA ALA A 405 7.03 -7.79 -40.32
C ALA A 405 8.34 -8.55 -40.10
N LEU A 406 8.65 -8.88 -38.84
CA LEU A 406 9.79 -9.71 -38.46
C LEU A 406 9.45 -10.62 -37.27
N SER A 407 10.24 -11.69 -37.12
CA SER A 407 10.25 -12.58 -35.96
C SER A 407 11.65 -12.70 -35.37
N LEU A 408 11.82 -12.36 -34.10
CA LEU A 408 13.11 -12.44 -33.41
C LEU A 408 13.57 -13.89 -33.13
N ILE A 409 12.65 -14.85 -33.16
CA ILE A 409 12.93 -16.27 -32.92
C ILE A 409 12.85 -17.13 -34.18
N GLY A 410 12.50 -16.53 -35.33
CA GLY A 410 12.11 -17.27 -36.53
C GLY A 410 10.72 -17.88 -36.38
N SER A 411 9.90 -17.84 -37.43
CA SER A 411 8.62 -18.55 -37.51
C SER A 411 8.42 -19.01 -38.94
N HIS A 412 8.05 -20.28 -39.09
CA HIS A 412 7.83 -20.89 -40.41
C HIS A 412 6.33 -20.97 -40.77
N ASN A 413 5.45 -20.90 -39.77
CA ASN A 413 4.01 -21.07 -39.91
C ASN A 413 3.21 -19.90 -39.33
N ALA A 414 3.67 -18.67 -39.55
CA ALA A 414 2.94 -17.49 -39.10
C ALA A 414 1.68 -17.23 -39.95
N THR A 415 0.60 -16.82 -39.28
CA THR A 415 -0.68 -16.47 -39.89
C THR A 415 -0.95 -14.98 -39.68
N LEU A 416 -1.25 -14.27 -40.75
CA LEU A 416 -1.69 -12.88 -40.71
C LEU A 416 -3.21 -12.84 -40.62
N LEU A 417 -3.73 -12.16 -39.61
CA LEU A 417 -5.15 -12.05 -39.29
C LEU A 417 -5.59 -10.58 -39.27
N ALA A 418 -6.83 -10.33 -39.73
CA ALA A 418 -7.53 -9.07 -39.58
C ALA A 418 -8.73 -9.25 -38.66
N TYR A 419 -8.75 -8.54 -37.53
CA TYR A 419 -9.84 -8.56 -36.56
C TYR A 419 -10.77 -7.36 -36.81
N PRO A 420 -12.06 -7.55 -37.10
CA PRO A 420 -13.01 -6.44 -37.21
C PRO A 420 -13.07 -5.68 -35.88
N VAL A 421 -12.95 -4.34 -35.91
CA VAL A 421 -12.99 -3.52 -34.68
C VAL A 421 -14.37 -3.59 -34.01
N ASN A 422 -15.44 -3.79 -34.80
CA ASN A 422 -16.82 -3.85 -34.31
C ASN A 422 -17.23 -5.24 -33.77
N GLY A 423 -16.27 -6.16 -33.60
CA GLY A 423 -16.53 -7.54 -33.20
C GLY A 423 -16.83 -8.45 -34.40
N GLY A 424 -16.47 -9.72 -34.28
CA GLY A 424 -16.55 -10.71 -35.35
C GLY A 424 -15.40 -11.70 -35.31
N GLU A 425 -15.50 -12.77 -36.10
CA GLU A 425 -14.40 -13.74 -36.25
C GLU A 425 -13.20 -13.13 -36.99
N PRO A 426 -11.96 -13.53 -36.64
CA PRO A 426 -10.78 -13.07 -37.35
C PRO A 426 -10.75 -13.58 -38.78
N ILE A 427 -10.46 -12.69 -39.72
CA ILE A 427 -10.31 -13.02 -41.14
C ILE A 427 -8.83 -13.31 -41.42
N VAL A 428 -8.55 -14.47 -42.03
CA VAL A 428 -7.19 -14.84 -42.42
C VAL A 428 -6.79 -14.14 -43.72
N LEU A 429 -5.75 -13.31 -43.64
CA LEU A 429 -5.20 -12.60 -44.80
C LEU A 429 -4.09 -13.39 -45.50
N ALA A 430 -3.26 -14.11 -44.74
CA ALA A 430 -2.20 -14.99 -45.24
C ALA A 430 -1.86 -16.07 -44.21
N LYS A 431 -1.40 -17.24 -44.68
CA LYS A 431 -0.94 -18.37 -43.87
C LYS A 431 0.49 -18.75 -44.26
N ASP A 432 1.12 -19.59 -43.43
CA ASP A 432 2.43 -20.20 -43.68
C ASP A 432 3.54 -19.19 -43.98
N LEU A 433 3.45 -18.03 -43.32
CA LEU A 433 4.42 -16.96 -43.47
C LEU A 433 5.73 -17.34 -42.80
N HIS A 434 6.80 -17.25 -43.58
CA HIS A 434 8.16 -17.44 -43.11
C HIS A 434 8.74 -16.09 -42.69
N LEU A 435 8.84 -15.86 -41.38
CA LEU A 435 9.33 -14.63 -40.79
C LEU A 435 10.63 -14.89 -40.04
N ASN A 436 11.65 -14.11 -40.33
CA ASN A 436 12.96 -14.18 -39.68
C ASN A 436 13.28 -12.88 -38.94
N SER A 437 14.47 -12.79 -38.36
CA SER A 437 14.93 -11.59 -37.66
C SER A 437 15.13 -10.39 -38.60
N THR A 438 15.21 -10.64 -39.91
CA THR A 438 15.23 -9.61 -40.96
C THR A 438 13.81 -9.22 -41.36
N PRO A 439 13.49 -7.91 -41.47
CA PRO A 439 12.20 -7.45 -41.96
C PRO A 439 11.82 -8.08 -43.31
N THR A 440 10.64 -8.66 -43.36
CA THR A 440 10.05 -9.28 -44.55
C THR A 440 8.82 -8.46 -44.96
N THR A 441 8.77 -8.01 -46.21
CA THR A 441 7.62 -7.26 -46.76
C THR A 441 6.74 -8.21 -47.55
N LEU A 442 5.46 -8.25 -47.20
CA LEU A 442 4.43 -9.07 -47.84
C LEU A 442 3.48 -8.14 -48.59
N GLU A 443 3.25 -8.43 -49.88
CA GLU A 443 2.23 -7.79 -50.70
C GLU A 443 1.01 -8.70 -50.81
N LEU A 444 -0.15 -8.22 -50.36
CA LEU A 444 -1.37 -9.01 -50.26
C LEU A 444 -2.57 -8.20 -50.78
N ILE A 445 -3.52 -8.87 -51.42
CA ILE A 445 -4.78 -8.23 -51.82
C ILE A 445 -5.75 -8.27 -50.63
N ALA A 446 -6.19 -7.11 -50.15
CA ALA A 446 -7.13 -7.00 -49.04
C ALA A 446 -8.55 -7.42 -49.45
N ARG A 447 -8.83 -8.72 -49.41
CA ARG A 447 -10.17 -9.31 -49.61
C ARG A 447 -11.02 -9.21 -48.35
N LEU A 448 -11.20 -7.98 -47.87
CA LEU A 448 -11.95 -7.67 -46.65
C LEU A 448 -13.21 -6.89 -47.03
N GLU A 449 -14.27 -7.08 -46.26
CA GLU A 449 -15.44 -6.21 -46.38
C GLU A 449 -15.10 -4.78 -45.92
N PRO A 450 -15.82 -3.75 -46.39
CA PRO A 450 -15.62 -2.37 -45.93
C PRO A 450 -15.80 -2.24 -44.41
N GLY A 451 -14.84 -1.63 -43.73
CA GLY A 451 -14.84 -1.53 -42.27
C GLY A 451 -13.46 -1.20 -41.69
N GLU A 452 -13.37 -1.13 -40.37
CA GLU A 452 -12.10 -0.99 -39.65
C GLU A 452 -11.62 -2.34 -39.09
N TYR A 453 -10.34 -2.61 -39.26
CA TYR A 453 -9.70 -3.86 -38.84
C TYR A 453 -8.42 -3.59 -38.05
N LEU A 454 -8.13 -4.48 -37.10
CA LEU A 454 -6.84 -4.59 -36.44
C LEU A 454 -6.08 -5.77 -37.05
N VAL A 455 -4.99 -5.47 -37.75
CA VAL A 455 -4.13 -6.46 -38.38
C VAL A 455 -3.09 -6.94 -37.37
N LYS A 456 -2.98 -8.26 -37.20
CA LYS A 456 -2.00 -8.91 -36.32
C LYS A 456 -1.44 -10.17 -36.98
N ILE A 457 -0.23 -10.54 -36.58
CA ILE A 457 0.38 -11.83 -36.92
C ILE A 457 0.32 -12.73 -35.69
N VAL A 458 -0.03 -13.99 -35.89
CA VAL A 458 0.00 -15.05 -34.88
C VAL A 458 0.84 -16.21 -35.41
N ASP A 459 1.83 -16.66 -34.65
CA ASP A 459 2.66 -17.81 -35.05
C ASP A 459 2.14 -19.15 -34.50
N GLU A 460 2.83 -20.23 -34.90
CA GLU A 460 2.56 -21.60 -34.45
C GLU A 460 2.71 -21.81 -32.94
N HIS A 461 3.45 -20.95 -32.24
CA HIS A 461 3.62 -20.96 -30.79
C HIS A 461 2.58 -20.11 -30.05
N GLY A 462 1.68 -19.44 -30.79
CA GLY A 462 0.63 -18.58 -30.25
C GLY A 462 1.09 -17.18 -29.85
N TYR A 463 2.32 -16.77 -30.20
CA TYR A 463 2.78 -15.39 -30.03
C TYR A 463 1.99 -14.46 -30.95
N LYS A 464 1.64 -13.27 -30.46
CA LYS A 464 0.87 -12.28 -31.21
C LYS A 464 1.71 -11.02 -31.41
N SER A 465 1.73 -10.47 -32.62
CA SER A 465 2.39 -9.19 -32.88
C SER A 465 1.63 -8.01 -32.28
N ASN A 466 2.24 -6.83 -32.31
CA ASN A 466 1.50 -5.57 -32.21
C ASN A 466 0.42 -5.48 -33.30
N SER A 467 -0.58 -4.65 -33.05
CA SER A 467 -1.72 -4.46 -33.96
C SER A 467 -1.61 -3.15 -34.71
N LEU A 468 -1.80 -3.17 -36.03
CA LEU A 468 -1.92 -1.95 -36.84
C LEU A 468 -3.34 -1.83 -37.38
N ARG A 469 -3.83 -0.60 -37.51
CA ARG A 469 -5.20 -0.33 -37.95
C ARG A 469 -5.25 -0.23 -39.47
N LEU A 470 -6.17 -0.99 -40.08
CA LEU A 470 -6.49 -0.96 -41.50
C LEU A 470 -7.94 -0.52 -41.68
N ARG A 471 -8.18 0.46 -42.54
CA ARG A 471 -9.54 0.88 -42.94
C ARG A 471 -9.79 0.46 -44.38
N VAL A 472 -10.82 -0.35 -44.59
CA VAL A 472 -11.23 -0.83 -45.91
C VAL A 472 -12.45 -0.07 -46.37
N VAL A 473 -12.42 0.50 -47.57
CA VAL A 473 -13.53 1.29 -48.14
C VAL A 473 -14.09 0.62 -49.39
N LYS A 474 -15.41 0.67 -49.60
CA LYS A 474 -16.02 0.14 -50.84
C LYS A 474 -15.35 0.79 -52.04
N SER A 475 -14.94 -0.02 -53.02
CA SER A 475 -14.63 0.48 -54.35
C SER A 475 -15.86 1.19 -54.90
N LYS A 476 -15.82 2.51 -55.04
CA LYS A 476 -16.71 3.22 -55.94
C LYS A 476 -15.92 3.49 -57.22
N TYR A 477 -16.53 3.07 -58.33
CA TYR A 477 -16.36 3.45 -59.74
C TYR A 477 -15.25 4.45 -60.09
N SER A 478 -14.67 4.25 -61.29
CA SER A 478 -13.93 5.25 -62.10
C SER A 478 -14.07 6.66 -61.57
N VAL A 479 -12.94 7.28 -61.22
CA VAL A 479 -12.84 8.67 -60.77
C VAL A 479 -13.70 9.58 -61.64
N GLU A 480 -14.93 9.84 -61.22
CA GLU A 480 -15.57 11.11 -61.48
C GLU A 480 -15.15 11.98 -60.32
N GLU A 481 -14.20 12.88 -60.58
CA GLU A 481 -14.00 14.01 -59.69
C GLU A 481 -15.38 14.63 -59.40
N GLU A 482 -15.78 14.71 -58.13
CA GLU A 482 -16.94 15.52 -57.76
C GLU A 482 -16.76 16.89 -58.42
N PRO A 483 -17.77 17.40 -59.17
CA PRO A 483 -17.61 18.64 -59.91
C PRO A 483 -17.23 19.75 -58.92
N LYS A 484 -16.00 20.27 -59.06
CA LYS A 484 -15.53 21.39 -58.25
C LYS A 484 -16.17 22.65 -58.80
N ILE A 485 -17.24 23.08 -58.14
CA ILE A 485 -17.93 24.34 -58.44
C ILE A 485 -17.35 25.43 -57.55
N MET A 486 -16.81 26.48 -58.17
CA MET A 486 -16.35 27.70 -57.52
C MET A 486 -17.16 28.88 -58.06
N VAL A 487 -17.87 29.58 -57.18
CA VAL A 487 -18.67 30.77 -57.51
C VAL A 487 -17.93 32.00 -56.99
N VAL A 488 -17.66 32.96 -57.87
CA VAL A 488 -17.02 34.23 -57.53
C VAL A 488 -17.94 35.38 -57.98
N PRO A 489 -18.55 36.13 -57.04
CA PRO A 489 -19.24 37.36 -57.41
C PRO A 489 -18.19 38.35 -57.93
N LEU A 490 -18.38 38.85 -59.16
CA LEU A 490 -17.44 39.84 -59.72
C LEU A 490 -17.66 41.24 -59.14
N GLN A 491 -18.85 41.46 -58.57
CA GLN A 491 -19.27 42.73 -57.99
C GLN A 491 -19.88 42.47 -56.61
N THR A 492 -19.37 43.16 -55.60
CA THR A 492 -19.94 43.17 -54.24
C THR A 492 -20.81 44.39 -53.98
N SER A 493 -20.78 45.37 -54.91
CA SER A 493 -21.71 46.50 -54.98
C SER A 493 -22.21 46.75 -56.40
N ALA A 494 -23.43 47.27 -56.53
CA ALA A 494 -24.02 47.66 -57.81
C ALA A 494 -25.00 48.83 -57.61
N MET A 495 -25.19 49.65 -58.63
CA MET A 495 -26.22 50.68 -58.60
C MET A 495 -27.62 50.07 -58.76
N ILE A 496 -28.64 50.78 -58.28
CA ILE A 496 -30.05 50.38 -58.47
C ILE A 496 -30.32 50.06 -59.94
N GLY A 497 -30.78 48.82 -60.21
CA GLY A 497 -31.14 48.34 -61.54
C GLY A 497 -29.98 47.99 -62.48
N GLU A 498 -28.73 48.08 -62.02
CA GLU A 498 -27.54 47.69 -62.79
C GLU A 498 -27.50 46.17 -63.04
N VAL A 499 -26.83 45.76 -64.12
CA VAL A 499 -26.60 44.34 -64.42
C VAL A 499 -25.42 43.85 -63.58
N VAL A 500 -25.66 42.82 -62.79
CA VAL A 500 -24.68 42.19 -61.91
C VAL A 500 -24.22 40.88 -62.50
N GLU A 501 -22.91 40.65 -62.48
CA GLU A 501 -22.29 39.46 -63.05
C GLU A 501 -21.65 38.58 -61.97
N VAL A 502 -21.89 37.27 -62.06
CA VAL A 502 -21.28 36.25 -61.20
C VAL A 502 -20.58 35.23 -62.08
N ARG A 503 -19.31 34.93 -61.78
CA ARG A 503 -18.58 33.86 -62.48
C ARG A 503 -18.70 32.55 -61.72
N VAL A 504 -18.95 31.47 -62.46
CA VAL A 504 -19.01 30.11 -61.96
C VAL A 504 -18.06 29.25 -62.76
N ALA A 505 -17.07 28.65 -62.09
CA ALA A 505 -16.20 27.64 -62.69
C ALA A 505 -16.63 26.25 -62.22
N VAL A 506 -16.78 25.33 -63.17
CA VAL A 506 -17.17 23.92 -63.02
C VAL A 506 -16.10 23.06 -63.68
N SER A 507 -15.49 22.16 -62.91
CA SER A 507 -14.50 21.20 -63.43
C SER A 507 -14.87 19.79 -63.01
N PRO A 508 -15.01 18.84 -63.96
CA PRO A 508 -14.90 19.00 -65.43
C PRO A 508 -16.13 19.69 -66.08
N PRO A 509 -16.01 20.27 -67.30
CA PRO A 509 -17.13 20.93 -68.00
C PRO A 509 -18.19 19.90 -68.42
N ARG A 510 -19.43 20.10 -67.94
CA ARG A 510 -20.58 19.19 -68.15
C ARG A 510 -21.90 19.97 -68.25
N ASN A 511 -23.01 19.27 -68.49
CA ASN A 511 -24.33 19.88 -68.65
C ASN A 511 -24.77 20.57 -67.34
N THR A 512 -24.74 21.91 -67.34
CA THR A 512 -24.88 22.73 -66.14
C THR A 512 -26.10 23.65 -66.24
N THR A 513 -26.92 23.70 -65.19
CA THR A 513 -28.06 24.63 -65.08
C THR A 513 -27.95 25.51 -63.83
N PHE A 514 -28.59 26.69 -63.86
CA PHE A 514 -28.45 27.73 -62.83
C PHE A 514 -29.81 28.21 -62.34
N LYS A 515 -29.98 28.34 -61.02
CA LYS A 515 -31.12 29.01 -60.38
C LYS A 515 -30.60 30.01 -59.36
N LEU A 516 -31.10 31.24 -59.40
CA LEU A 516 -30.73 32.29 -58.45
C LEU A 516 -31.90 32.55 -57.51
N TYR A 517 -31.64 32.62 -56.20
CA TYR A 517 -32.63 32.97 -55.19
C TYR A 517 -32.17 34.20 -54.40
N ARG A 518 -33.11 35.02 -53.94
CA ARG A 518 -32.88 36.14 -53.02
C ARG A 518 -33.55 35.89 -51.68
N PHE A 519 -32.88 36.23 -50.59
CA PHE A 519 -33.43 36.13 -49.24
C PHE A 519 -34.41 37.28 -48.95
N VAL A 520 -35.62 36.97 -48.46
CA VAL A 520 -36.69 37.95 -48.17
C VAL A 520 -37.16 37.92 -46.70
N GLY A 521 -36.64 36.98 -45.89
CA GLY A 521 -36.65 37.05 -44.41
C GLY A 521 -37.99 37.08 -43.67
N ARG A 522 -39.14 36.89 -44.34
CA ARG A 522 -40.49 36.97 -43.72
C ARG A 522 -41.46 35.83 -44.08
N SER A 523 -40.96 34.68 -44.56
CA SER A 523 -41.77 33.56 -45.07
C SER A 523 -41.24 32.20 -44.60
N LYS A 524 -42.12 31.17 -44.53
CA LYS A 524 -41.76 29.76 -44.25
C LYS A 524 -40.75 29.18 -45.24
N SER A 525 -40.65 29.74 -46.45
CA SER A 525 -39.50 29.56 -47.34
C SER A 525 -38.85 30.93 -47.57
N PRO A 526 -37.70 31.22 -46.94
CA PRO A 526 -37.15 32.58 -46.90
C PRO A 526 -36.45 33.00 -48.19
N TRP A 527 -36.43 32.13 -49.21
CA TRP A 527 -35.77 32.31 -50.50
C TRP A 527 -36.80 32.46 -51.63
N THR A 528 -36.68 33.52 -52.42
CA THR A 528 -37.52 33.78 -53.60
C THR A 528 -36.68 33.63 -54.86
N LEU A 529 -37.17 32.86 -55.85
CA LEU A 529 -36.47 32.68 -57.13
C LEU A 529 -36.40 34.01 -57.88
N GLU A 530 -35.20 34.41 -58.26
CA GLU A 530 -34.90 35.62 -59.03
C GLU A 530 -34.65 35.28 -60.50
N ARG A 531 -34.99 36.22 -61.37
CA ARG A 531 -34.83 36.03 -62.81
C ARG A 531 -33.36 36.24 -63.21
N ILE A 532 -32.74 35.19 -63.73
CA ILE A 532 -31.47 35.29 -64.46
C ILE A 532 -31.76 35.91 -65.84
N LEU A 533 -31.00 36.95 -66.20
CA LEU A 533 -31.13 37.63 -67.48
C LEU A 533 -30.45 36.82 -68.59
N GLU A 534 -29.23 36.35 -68.32
CA GLU A 534 -28.38 35.69 -69.30
C GLU A 534 -27.36 34.77 -68.59
N VAL A 535 -27.01 33.65 -69.23
CA VAL A 535 -25.88 32.81 -68.84
C VAL A 535 -25.00 32.62 -70.05
N VAL A 536 -23.74 33.04 -69.97
CA VAL A 536 -22.77 32.95 -71.07
C VAL A 536 -21.60 32.08 -70.65
N GLU A 537 -21.27 31.05 -71.41
CA GLU A 537 -20.03 30.30 -71.25
C GLU A 537 -18.88 31.09 -71.87
N VAL A 538 -17.92 31.50 -71.04
CA VAL A 538 -16.80 32.37 -71.45
C VAL A 538 -15.49 31.59 -71.66
N ALA A 539 -15.42 30.37 -71.12
CA ALA A 539 -14.38 29.37 -71.36
C ALA A 539 -14.95 27.99 -70.99
N PRO A 540 -14.37 26.86 -71.45
CA PRO A 540 -14.87 25.52 -71.12
C PRO A 540 -15.07 25.34 -69.61
N GLY A 541 -16.32 25.16 -69.18
CA GLY A 541 -16.69 24.98 -67.78
C GLY A 541 -16.70 26.27 -66.95
N VAL A 542 -16.55 27.45 -67.55
CA VAL A 542 -16.63 28.75 -66.87
C VAL A 542 -17.77 29.57 -67.44
N TYR A 543 -18.77 29.83 -66.59
CA TYR A 543 -20.00 30.52 -66.92
C TYR A 543 -20.05 31.89 -66.25
N THR A 544 -20.63 32.87 -66.93
CA THR A 544 -21.00 34.18 -66.36
C THR A 544 -22.51 34.26 -66.31
N VAL A 545 -23.06 34.35 -65.09
CA VAL A 545 -24.50 34.48 -64.82
C VAL A 545 -24.80 35.95 -64.57
N LYS A 546 -25.67 36.54 -65.39
CA LYS A 546 -26.08 37.95 -65.29
C LYS A 546 -27.48 38.07 -64.73
N TYR A 547 -27.68 38.96 -63.78
CA TYR A 547 -29.00 39.29 -63.22
C TYR A 547 -29.11 40.78 -62.92
N ARG A 548 -30.31 41.28 -62.63
CA ARG A 548 -30.53 42.72 -62.37
C ARG A 548 -30.49 43.02 -60.87
N ALA A 549 -29.76 44.05 -60.45
CA ALA A 549 -29.77 44.54 -59.09
C ALA A 549 -31.17 45.02 -58.67
N PRO A 550 -31.58 44.82 -57.39
CA PRO A 550 -32.85 45.29 -56.86
C PRO A 550 -33.11 46.79 -57.08
N SER A 551 -34.40 47.15 -57.15
CA SER A 551 -34.87 48.52 -57.38
C SER A 551 -34.81 49.43 -56.14
N LYS A 552 -34.27 48.95 -55.01
CA LYS A 552 -34.14 49.70 -53.76
C LYS A 552 -32.71 49.57 -53.22
N PRO A 553 -32.14 50.62 -52.60
CA PRO A 553 -30.83 50.53 -51.99
C PRO A 553 -30.88 49.66 -50.72
N GLY A 554 -29.78 48.95 -50.44
CA GLY A 554 -29.67 48.04 -49.31
C GLY A 554 -28.73 46.87 -49.56
N ILE A 555 -28.54 46.02 -48.54
CA ILE A 555 -27.73 44.81 -48.66
C ILE A 555 -28.66 43.62 -48.89
N TYR A 556 -28.42 42.90 -49.99
CA TYR A 556 -29.23 41.77 -50.40
C TYR A 556 -28.39 40.50 -50.36
N MET A 557 -28.96 39.42 -49.83
CA MET A 557 -28.34 38.10 -49.81
C MET A 557 -28.96 37.24 -50.91
N TYR A 558 -28.09 36.62 -51.70
CA TYR A 558 -28.43 35.74 -52.81
C TYR A 558 -27.90 34.34 -52.58
N LYS A 559 -28.59 33.34 -53.13
CA LYS A 559 -28.18 31.95 -53.18
C LYS A 559 -28.23 31.49 -54.64
N LEU A 560 -27.08 31.17 -55.20
CA LEU A 560 -26.98 30.56 -56.53
C LEU A 560 -26.91 29.04 -56.36
N VAL A 561 -27.85 28.34 -56.99
CA VAL A 561 -27.88 26.88 -57.09
C VAL A 561 -27.43 26.49 -58.48
N VAL A 562 -26.36 25.70 -58.54
CA VAL A 562 -25.76 25.18 -59.76
C VAL A 562 -26.00 23.68 -59.79
N THR A 563 -26.65 23.18 -60.84
CA THR A 563 -26.93 21.75 -61.00
C THR A 563 -26.09 21.20 -62.16
N VAL A 564 -25.22 20.22 -61.87
CA VAL A 564 -24.36 19.54 -62.85
C VAL A 564 -24.69 18.05 -62.85
N ASP A 565 -25.17 17.51 -63.97
CA ASP A 565 -25.59 16.10 -64.11
C ASP A 565 -26.52 15.59 -62.96
N GLY A 566 -27.37 16.49 -62.44
CA GLY A 566 -28.30 16.19 -61.34
C GLY A 566 -27.75 16.41 -59.92
N VAL A 567 -26.47 16.77 -59.76
CA VAL A 567 -25.88 17.18 -58.48
C VAL A 567 -26.04 18.68 -58.29
N GLU A 568 -26.77 19.10 -57.25
CA GLU A 568 -26.97 20.51 -56.90
C GLU A 568 -25.90 20.99 -55.91
N LYS A 569 -25.31 22.16 -56.17
CA LYS A 569 -24.45 22.87 -55.21
C LYS A 569 -24.92 24.30 -55.06
N GLU A 570 -25.01 24.74 -53.81
CA GLU A 570 -25.48 26.06 -53.46
C GLU A 570 -24.31 26.95 -53.01
N THR A 571 -24.34 28.23 -53.37
CA THR A 571 -23.41 29.22 -52.83
C THR A 571 -24.15 30.51 -52.55
N GLU A 572 -23.95 31.04 -51.35
CA GLU A 572 -24.55 32.30 -50.92
C GLU A 572 -23.56 33.45 -51.05
N PHE A 573 -24.04 34.61 -51.47
CA PHE A 573 -23.25 35.82 -51.58
C PHE A 573 -24.11 37.06 -51.35
N THR A 574 -23.48 38.18 -51.04
CA THR A 574 -24.17 39.44 -50.75
C THR A 574 -23.84 40.49 -51.80
N LEU A 575 -24.84 41.32 -52.09
CA LEU A 575 -24.73 42.48 -52.98
C LEU A 575 -25.21 43.72 -52.25
N LYS A 576 -24.35 44.74 -52.16
CA LYS A 576 -24.73 46.07 -51.68
C LYS A 576 -25.26 46.90 -52.85
N VAL A 577 -26.54 47.25 -52.82
CA VAL A 577 -27.17 48.12 -53.82
C VAL A 577 -27.11 49.55 -53.33
N GLU A 578 -26.46 50.41 -54.10
CA GLU A 578 -26.31 51.84 -53.79
C GLU A 578 -27.18 52.68 -54.71
N GLU A 579 -27.67 53.80 -54.19
CA GLU A 579 -28.42 54.77 -54.98
C GLU A 579 -27.43 55.58 -55.81
N LYS A 580 -27.81 55.92 -57.05
CA LYS A 580 -26.91 56.62 -57.98
C LYS A 580 -26.65 58.04 -57.48
N GLU A 581 -25.55 58.26 -56.76
CA GLU A 581 -25.14 59.58 -56.28
C GLU A 581 -24.75 60.48 -57.47
N GLY A 582 -25.68 61.36 -57.84
CA GLY A 582 -25.39 62.50 -58.69
C GLY A 582 -24.69 63.60 -57.90
N ARG A 583 -23.37 63.75 -58.12
CA ARG A 583 -22.53 64.95 -58.00
C ARG A 583 -22.49 65.75 -56.67
N LEU A 584 -21.23 65.97 -56.26
CA LEU A 584 -20.63 67.09 -55.52
C LEU A 584 -20.38 66.89 -54.01
N GLY A 585 -19.09 66.76 -53.66
CA GLY A 585 -18.52 67.59 -52.59
C GLY A 585 -17.82 66.88 -51.42
N LEU A 586 -16.53 66.62 -51.61
CA LEU A 586 -15.45 66.62 -50.58
C LEU A 586 -15.30 65.41 -49.62
N PRO A 587 -14.06 65.15 -49.12
CA PRO A 587 -13.53 63.80 -48.96
C PRO A 587 -13.45 63.28 -47.50
N GLN A 588 -13.32 61.96 -47.42
CA GLN A 588 -12.72 61.15 -46.34
C GLN A 588 -13.28 61.25 -44.91
N LYS A 589 -13.93 60.17 -44.45
CA LYS A 589 -13.47 59.37 -43.29
C LYS A 589 -14.35 58.13 -43.07
N THR A 590 -13.74 56.95 -43.06
CA THR A 590 -14.28 55.72 -42.43
C THR A 590 -13.07 54.82 -42.24
N ILE A 591 -12.39 54.81 -41.09
CA ILE A 591 -12.78 54.23 -39.79
C ILE A 591 -13.45 52.87 -39.97
N SER A 592 -12.63 51.82 -39.92
CA SER A 592 -13.04 50.47 -39.57
C SER A 592 -13.47 50.43 -38.09
N PRO A 593 -14.54 49.69 -37.73
CA PRO A 593 -14.70 49.26 -36.35
C PRO A 593 -14.73 47.75 -36.17
N HIS A 594 -14.03 47.36 -35.12
CA HIS A 594 -13.92 46.05 -34.50
C HIS A 594 -15.27 45.51 -34.00
N LEU A 595 -15.45 44.19 -34.11
CA LEU A 595 -16.49 43.42 -33.45
C LEU A 595 -16.04 43.03 -32.03
N LEU A 596 -16.51 43.76 -31.02
CA LEU A 596 -17.17 43.26 -29.79
C LEU A 596 -17.28 44.42 -28.76
N PRO A 597 -18.40 44.54 -28.00
CA PRO A 597 -18.56 45.61 -27.02
C PRO A 597 -17.77 45.41 -25.71
N ASP A 598 -17.18 46.47 -25.18
CA ASP A 598 -16.32 46.49 -23.98
C ASP A 598 -16.98 45.98 -22.67
N TRP A 599 -18.32 45.96 -22.58
CA TRP A 599 -19.02 45.50 -21.37
C TRP A 599 -19.00 43.98 -21.18
N ILE A 600 -18.79 43.20 -22.24
CA ILE A 600 -18.67 41.73 -22.14
C ILE A 600 -17.30 41.33 -21.59
N LEU A 601 -16.23 42.05 -21.95
CA LEU A 601 -14.87 41.78 -21.49
C LEU A 601 -14.72 42.09 -19.98
N LEU A 602 -15.33 43.19 -19.50
CA LEU A 602 -15.28 43.58 -18.09
C LEU A 602 -16.00 42.57 -17.16
N THR A 603 -17.09 41.98 -17.64
CA THR A 603 -17.91 41.03 -16.87
C THR A 603 -17.19 39.69 -16.67
N LEU A 604 -16.41 39.26 -17.67
CA LEU A 604 -15.61 38.03 -17.62
C LEU A 604 -14.39 38.16 -16.69
N VAL A 605 -13.76 39.33 -16.66
CA VAL A 605 -12.62 39.59 -15.76
C VAL A 605 -13.06 39.70 -14.31
N ALA A 606 -14.17 40.38 -14.02
CA ALA A 606 -14.69 40.56 -12.65
C ALA A 606 -15.18 39.25 -12.00
N MET A 607 -15.78 38.34 -12.77
CA MET A 607 -16.22 37.04 -12.26
C MET A 607 -15.03 36.13 -11.88
N SER A 608 -13.88 36.27 -12.57
CA SER A 608 -12.67 35.48 -12.28
C SER A 608 -11.99 35.88 -10.97
N THR A 609 -11.99 37.17 -10.63
CA THR A 609 -11.38 37.70 -9.39
C THR A 609 -12.23 37.41 -8.15
N VAL A 610 -13.56 37.41 -8.28
CA VAL A 610 -14.47 37.03 -7.17
C VAL A 610 -14.36 35.54 -6.85
N PHE A 611 -14.25 34.67 -7.85
CA PHE A 611 -14.07 33.23 -7.63
C PHE A 611 -12.70 32.90 -6.99
N GLY A 612 -11.65 33.65 -7.35
CA GLY A 612 -10.33 33.54 -6.72
C GLY A 612 -10.31 33.95 -5.24
N LEU A 613 -11.02 35.02 -4.86
CA LEU A 613 -11.12 35.50 -3.48
C LEU A 613 -11.93 34.57 -2.57
N ILE A 614 -12.96 33.91 -3.10
CA ILE A 614 -13.77 32.93 -2.33
C ILE A 614 -12.96 31.66 -2.02
N LEU A 615 -12.11 31.22 -2.95
CA LEU A 615 -11.22 30.07 -2.74
C LEU A 615 -10.06 30.38 -1.79
N PHE A 616 -9.52 31.60 -1.81
CA PHE A 616 -8.44 32.02 -0.89
C PHE A 616 -8.90 32.13 0.56
N LYS A 617 -10.16 32.57 0.80
CA LYS A 617 -10.74 32.69 2.16
C LYS A 617 -11.09 31.33 2.79
N LYS A 618 -11.30 30.28 1.98
CA LYS A 618 -11.63 28.94 2.47
C LYS A 618 -10.40 28.10 2.84
N TYR A 619 -9.22 28.44 2.30
CA TYR A 619 -7.96 27.73 2.56
C TYR A 619 -6.96 28.46 3.49
N SER A 620 -7.25 29.69 3.92
CA SER A 620 -6.41 30.43 4.89
C SER A 620 -6.89 30.38 6.35
N ARG A 621 -7.90 29.55 6.67
CA ARG A 621 -8.39 29.30 8.04
C ARG A 621 -8.13 27.87 8.54
N GLY A 622 -7.05 27.26 8.05
CA GLY A 622 -6.54 25.97 8.49
C GLY A 622 -5.01 25.97 8.50
N ALA A 623 -4.43 26.95 9.20
CA ALA A 623 -3.05 26.98 9.68
C ALA A 623 -3.04 27.72 11.02
#